data_AF-A0A2W4QQC3-F1
#
_entry.id   AF-A0A2W4QQC3-F1
#
_cell.length_a   1.000
_cell.length_b   1.000
_cell.length_c   1.000
_cell.angle_alpha   90.00
_cell.angle_beta   90.00
_cell.angle_gamma   90.00
#
_symmetry.space_group_name_H-M   'P 1'
#
loop_
_entity.id
_entity.type
_entity.pdbx_description
1 polymer ?
#
loop_
_entity_poly.entity_id
_entity_poly.type
_entity_poly.pdbx_seq_one_letter_code
_entity_poly.pdbx_strand_id
1 'polypeptide(L)'
;MQRLLWLALIACPSWTFGQFFYSLDQSIPVSRSDGTLYEIPWAGGLNAAEYNKLDLNDDGIADLVLFDRMANKVTTLVREGERYRYAPEYETHFPTVSNWLLLRDFNCDGKPDVFTGDVLGIRVYVNRTPPGGPMEWEHFRFFAGEGIPKSDVLLTRGFSGLINLQLQFDDLPAIYDVDGDGDLDILTVNYNGEGGIEFHKNFSQERYNSCDSLDFERITQRWGNVLTCSCGEFAFGGDGCPPHGGGRVKHSEGKGLLAYDFDNDGDIDLALSYGNCEEVYYLENTGDAANPDFTSATPFPQPDP
;
A
#
# COMPACT_ATOMS: atom_id res chain seq x y z
N MET A 1 39.60 25.97 -50.57
CA MET A 1 39.60 25.59 -49.14
C MET A 1 38.34 24.81 -48.72
N GLN A 2 37.16 25.12 -49.25
CA GLN A 2 35.90 24.46 -48.88
C GLN A 2 35.79 22.97 -49.26
N ARG A 3 36.52 22.50 -50.28
CA ARG A 3 36.52 21.08 -50.71
C ARG A 3 37.46 20.16 -49.91
N LEU A 4 38.44 20.71 -49.18
CA LEU A 4 39.31 19.91 -48.30
C LEU A 4 38.64 19.57 -46.96
N LEU A 5 37.71 20.41 -46.49
CA LEU A 5 36.96 20.17 -45.25
C LEU A 5 36.01 18.97 -45.32
N TRP A 6 35.44 18.69 -46.50
CA TRP A 6 34.55 17.53 -46.69
C TRP A 6 35.28 16.19 -46.65
N LEU A 7 36.56 16.15 -47.05
CA LEU A 7 37.40 14.94 -46.97
C LEU A 7 37.89 14.67 -45.53
N ALA A 8 38.05 15.70 -44.70
CA ALA A 8 38.45 15.54 -43.30
C ALA A 8 37.35 14.94 -42.41
N LEU A 9 36.07 15.14 -42.75
CA LEU A 9 34.92 14.58 -42.02
C LEU A 9 34.68 13.09 -42.33
N ILE A 10 35.16 12.58 -43.47
CA ILE A 10 35.02 11.16 -43.87
C ILE A 10 36.14 10.30 -43.27
N ALA A 11 37.26 10.92 -42.88
CA ALA A 11 38.44 10.23 -42.32
C ALA A 11 38.52 10.28 -40.78
N CYS A 12 37.43 10.66 -40.09
CA CYS A 12 37.37 10.55 -38.64
C CYS A 12 36.85 9.15 -38.30
N PRO A 13 37.69 8.20 -37.87
CA PRO A 13 37.19 6.96 -37.31
C PRO A 13 36.43 7.35 -36.04
N SER A 14 35.10 7.36 -36.12
CA SER A 14 34.25 7.40 -34.94
C SER A 14 34.55 6.14 -34.15
N TRP A 15 35.34 6.29 -33.10
CA TRP A 15 35.53 5.26 -32.07
C TRP A 15 34.17 5.04 -31.42
N THR A 16 33.40 4.11 -31.98
CA THR A 16 32.18 3.62 -31.38
C THR A 16 32.62 2.63 -30.31
N PHE A 17 32.55 3.04 -29.05
CA PHE A 17 32.66 2.10 -27.96
C PHE A 17 31.35 1.31 -27.93
N GLY A 18 31.42 -0.02 -28.06
CA GLY A 18 30.26 -0.87 -27.84
C GLY A 18 29.73 -0.61 -26.44
N GLN A 19 28.45 -0.27 -26.33
CA GLN A 19 27.79 -0.19 -25.04
C GLN A 19 27.69 -1.61 -24.50
N PHE A 20 28.23 -1.82 -23.30
CA PHE A 20 27.97 -3.05 -22.55
C PHE A 20 26.57 -2.93 -21.96
N PHE A 21 25.73 -3.91 -22.26
CA PHE A 21 24.44 -4.08 -21.60
C PHE A 21 24.55 -5.26 -20.65
N TYR A 22 24.05 -5.08 -19.44
CA TYR A 22 23.82 -6.17 -18.51
C TYR A 22 22.40 -6.68 -18.73
N SER A 23 22.24 -7.98 -18.90
CA SER A 23 20.94 -8.65 -18.87
C SER A 23 20.88 -9.52 -17.64
N LEU A 24 19.74 -9.52 -16.96
CA LEU A 24 19.49 -10.51 -15.93
C LEU A 24 19.34 -11.89 -16.60
N ASP A 25 20.22 -12.82 -16.25
CA ASP A 25 20.13 -14.21 -16.69
C ASP A 25 19.53 -15.06 -15.56
N GLN A 26 18.25 -15.39 -15.71
CA GLN A 26 17.53 -16.22 -14.75
C GLN A 26 17.62 -17.72 -15.07
N SER A 27 18.32 -18.11 -16.14
CA SER A 27 18.38 -19.52 -16.60
C SER A 27 19.33 -20.39 -15.79
N ILE A 28 20.22 -19.77 -15.00
CA ILE A 28 21.19 -20.48 -14.18
C ILE A 28 20.45 -21.12 -12.99
N PRO A 29 20.40 -22.48 -12.89
CA PRO A 29 19.71 -23.15 -11.81
C PRO A 29 20.47 -22.97 -10.50
N VAL A 30 19.73 -22.76 -9.41
CA VAL A 30 20.29 -22.67 -8.05
C VAL A 30 19.71 -23.78 -7.22
N SER A 31 20.57 -24.53 -6.53
CA SER A 31 20.17 -25.68 -5.70
C SER A 31 20.61 -25.52 -4.25
N ARG A 32 19.86 -26.17 -3.35
CA ARG A 32 20.27 -26.44 -1.97
C ARG A 32 21.43 -27.45 -1.94
N SER A 33 22.01 -27.64 -0.76
CA SER A 33 23.09 -28.63 -0.53
C SER A 33 22.64 -30.08 -0.78
N ASP A 34 21.33 -30.36 -0.69
CA ASP A 34 20.73 -31.66 -0.98
C ASP A 34 20.39 -31.87 -2.47
N GLY A 35 20.65 -30.88 -3.34
CA GLY A 35 20.36 -30.92 -4.77
C GLY A 35 18.97 -30.43 -5.18
N THR A 36 18.10 -30.08 -4.22
CA THR A 36 16.77 -29.52 -4.52
C THR A 36 16.91 -28.13 -5.17
N LEU A 37 16.26 -27.91 -6.31
CA LEU A 37 16.26 -26.62 -7.00
C LEU A 37 15.35 -25.60 -6.29
N TYR A 38 15.79 -24.35 -6.25
CA TYR A 38 14.93 -23.22 -5.91
C TYR A 38 14.08 -22.83 -7.13
N GLU A 39 12.80 -22.52 -6.90
CA GLU A 39 11.88 -22.16 -8.00
C GLU A 39 12.12 -20.74 -8.53
N ILE A 40 12.36 -19.77 -7.64
CA ILE A 40 12.58 -18.35 -7.96
C ILE A 40 13.86 -17.82 -7.29
N PRO A 41 15.04 -18.40 -7.59
CA PRO A 41 16.27 -18.06 -6.89
C PRO A 41 16.79 -16.65 -7.16
N TRP A 42 16.33 -16.02 -8.25
CA TRP A 42 16.80 -14.73 -8.71
C TRP A 42 15.89 -13.55 -8.31
N ALA A 43 14.76 -13.82 -7.64
CA ALA A 43 13.85 -12.78 -7.14
C ALA A 43 14.46 -11.94 -6.00
N GLY A 44 15.52 -12.45 -5.37
CA GLY A 44 16.12 -11.87 -4.17
C GLY A 44 15.54 -12.48 -2.89
N GLY A 45 15.88 -11.87 -1.75
CA GLY A 45 15.29 -12.21 -0.45
C GLY A 45 14.22 -11.20 -0.07
N LEU A 46 13.30 -11.61 0.79
CA LEU A 46 12.27 -10.76 1.38
C LEU A 46 12.56 -10.59 2.88
N ASN A 47 12.41 -9.37 3.38
CA ASN A 47 12.57 -9.03 4.79
C ASN A 47 11.24 -8.52 5.38
N ALA A 48 10.72 -7.42 4.84
CA ALA A 48 9.44 -6.83 5.26
C ALA A 48 8.56 -6.64 4.03
N ALA A 49 8.06 -7.75 3.51
CA ALA A 49 7.30 -7.78 2.25
C ALA A 49 5.81 -7.48 2.48
N GLU A 50 5.30 -6.55 1.70
CA GLU A 50 3.88 -6.27 1.51
C GLU A 50 3.40 -6.96 0.22
N TYR A 51 2.23 -7.58 0.26
CA TYR A 51 1.72 -8.42 -0.81
C TYR A 51 0.54 -7.74 -1.50
N ASN A 52 0.61 -7.61 -2.83
CA ASN A 52 -0.42 -6.99 -3.66
C ASN A 52 -0.73 -7.84 -4.88
N LYS A 53 -1.94 -7.68 -5.42
CA LYS A 53 -2.38 -8.35 -6.65
C LYS A 53 -2.52 -7.34 -7.78
N LEU A 54 -2.05 -7.70 -8.97
CA LEU A 54 -2.20 -6.92 -10.19
C LEU A 54 -2.07 -7.85 -11.38
N ASP A 55 -2.87 -7.69 -12.42
CA ASP A 55 -2.64 -8.36 -13.70
C ASP A 55 -1.48 -7.64 -14.42
N LEU A 56 -0.29 -8.25 -14.45
CA LEU A 56 0.91 -7.63 -15.00
C LEU A 56 0.99 -7.81 -16.53
N ASN A 57 0.42 -8.89 -17.05
CA ASN A 57 0.60 -9.34 -18.43
C ASN A 57 -0.67 -9.24 -19.29
N ASP A 58 -1.75 -8.66 -18.75
CA ASP A 58 -3.06 -8.44 -19.40
C ASP A 58 -3.72 -9.76 -19.84
N ASP A 59 -3.56 -10.83 -19.04
CA ASP A 59 -4.15 -12.15 -19.30
C ASP A 59 -5.46 -12.40 -18.53
N GLY A 60 -5.90 -11.44 -17.72
CA GLY A 60 -7.10 -11.49 -16.89
C GLY A 60 -6.92 -12.25 -15.58
N ILE A 61 -5.70 -12.69 -15.26
CA ILE A 61 -5.35 -13.40 -14.03
C ILE A 61 -4.50 -12.48 -13.16
N ALA A 62 -4.87 -12.35 -11.88
CA ALA A 62 -4.06 -11.60 -10.94
C ALA A 62 -2.70 -12.28 -10.70
N ASP A 63 -1.64 -11.52 -10.94
CA ASP A 63 -0.26 -11.83 -10.56
C ASP A 63 0.06 -11.28 -9.16
N LEU A 64 1.31 -11.43 -8.72
CA LEU A 64 1.77 -11.02 -7.41
C LEU A 64 2.80 -9.89 -7.53
N VAL A 65 2.54 -8.80 -6.82
CA VAL A 65 3.45 -7.64 -6.67
C VAL A 65 3.82 -7.53 -5.20
N LEU A 66 5.12 -7.64 -4.92
CA LEU A 66 5.66 -7.54 -3.57
C LEU A 66 6.39 -6.21 -3.41
N PHE A 67 6.22 -5.55 -2.27
CA PHE A 67 7.07 -4.43 -1.90
C PHE A 67 7.85 -4.78 -0.63
N ASP A 68 9.16 -4.91 -0.73
CA ASP A 68 10.02 -5.04 0.44
C ASP A 68 10.41 -3.65 0.91
N ARG A 69 9.80 -3.20 2.01
CA ARG A 69 10.04 -1.89 2.61
C ARG A 69 11.50 -1.70 3.03
N MET A 70 12.17 -2.74 3.51
CA MET A 70 13.55 -2.66 3.98
C MET A 70 14.55 -2.55 2.82
N ALA A 71 14.26 -3.21 1.70
CA ALA A 71 15.06 -3.08 0.48
C ALA A 71 14.63 -1.87 -0.38
N ASN A 72 13.49 -1.25 -0.06
CA ASN A 72 12.78 -0.30 -0.91
C ASN A 72 12.66 -0.80 -2.35
N LYS A 73 12.21 -2.05 -2.50
CA LYS A 73 12.19 -2.77 -3.79
C LYS A 73 10.80 -3.33 -4.07
N VAL A 74 10.27 -3.00 -5.25
CA VAL A 74 9.14 -3.73 -5.85
C VAL A 74 9.67 -5.00 -6.52
N THR A 75 9.04 -6.14 -6.27
CA THR A 75 9.34 -7.44 -6.89
C THR A 75 8.07 -7.97 -7.55
N THR A 76 8.12 -8.23 -8.84
CA THR A 76 6.97 -8.65 -9.65
C THR A 76 7.07 -10.12 -10.04
N LEU A 77 5.97 -10.85 -9.87
CA LEU A 77 5.89 -12.30 -10.03
C LEU A 77 4.66 -12.65 -10.87
N VAL A 78 4.88 -13.08 -12.13
CA VAL A 78 3.79 -13.52 -13.02
C VAL A 78 3.34 -14.93 -12.64
N ARG A 79 2.04 -15.15 -12.57
CA ARG A 79 1.42 -16.42 -12.25
C ARG A 79 1.43 -17.35 -13.46
N GLU A 80 1.94 -18.56 -13.26
CA GLU A 80 2.01 -19.62 -14.28
C GLU A 80 1.37 -20.89 -13.69
N GLY A 81 0.04 -21.01 -13.81
CA GLY A 81 -0.72 -22.07 -13.18
C GLY A 81 -0.75 -21.93 -11.66
N GLU A 82 -0.23 -22.92 -10.92
CA GLU A 82 -0.10 -22.87 -9.45
C GLU A 82 1.24 -22.28 -8.99
N ARG A 83 2.08 -21.83 -9.92
CA ARG A 83 3.43 -21.34 -9.64
C ARG A 83 3.58 -19.87 -10.01
N TYR A 84 4.69 -19.29 -9.58
CA TYR A 84 5.08 -17.93 -9.93
C TYR A 84 6.44 -17.92 -10.62
N ARG A 85 6.58 -17.07 -11.63
CA ARG A 85 7.84 -16.76 -12.30
C ARG A 85 8.25 -15.33 -11.95
N TYR A 86 9.51 -15.15 -11.59
CA TYR A 86 10.06 -13.81 -11.40
C TYR A 86 10.10 -13.02 -12.71
N ALA A 87 9.44 -11.86 -12.72
CA ALA A 87 9.20 -11.04 -13.90
C ALA A 87 9.69 -9.60 -13.68
N PRO A 88 11.01 -9.38 -13.48
CA PRO A 88 11.59 -8.07 -13.16
C PRO A 88 11.38 -7.01 -14.25
N GLU A 89 11.04 -7.43 -15.47
CA GLU A 89 10.66 -6.55 -16.57
C GLU A 89 9.53 -5.57 -16.21
N TYR A 90 8.67 -5.91 -15.23
CA TYR A 90 7.60 -5.03 -14.76
C TYR A 90 8.01 -4.09 -13.61
N GLU A 91 9.08 -4.37 -12.86
CA GLU A 91 9.46 -3.61 -11.66
C GLU A 91 9.74 -2.13 -11.98
N THR A 92 10.39 -1.87 -13.10
CA THR A 92 10.78 -0.50 -13.51
C THR A 92 9.61 0.36 -13.97
N HIS A 93 8.42 -0.23 -14.15
CA HIS A 93 7.23 0.51 -14.55
C HIS A 93 6.53 1.16 -13.36
N PHE A 94 6.76 0.70 -12.13
CA PHE A 94 6.13 1.31 -10.95
C PHE A 94 6.65 2.73 -10.69
N PRO A 95 5.79 3.64 -10.17
CA PRO A 95 6.26 4.94 -9.71
C PRO A 95 7.23 4.78 -8.53
N THR A 96 7.90 5.86 -8.14
CA THR A 96 8.69 5.85 -6.91
C THR A 96 7.76 5.58 -5.72
N VAL A 97 7.94 4.42 -5.10
CA VAL A 97 7.27 4.01 -3.87
C VAL A 97 8.07 4.48 -2.66
N SER A 98 7.38 4.89 -1.60
CA SER A 98 8.01 5.22 -0.32
C SER A 98 7.17 4.68 0.84
N ASN A 99 7.85 4.16 1.86
CA ASN A 99 7.31 3.59 3.10
C ASN A 99 6.46 2.31 2.94
N TRP A 100 5.51 2.27 2.02
CA TRP A 100 4.60 1.15 1.76
C TRP A 100 3.99 1.24 0.36
N LEU A 101 3.44 0.13 -0.14
CA LEU A 101 2.74 0.00 -1.42
C LEU A 101 1.45 -0.80 -1.22
N LEU A 102 0.32 -0.16 -1.54
CA LEU A 102 -0.98 -0.84 -1.64
C LEU A 102 -1.56 -0.64 -3.04
N LEU A 103 -2.00 -1.73 -3.67
CA LEU A 103 -2.70 -1.70 -4.95
C LEU A 103 -4.20 -1.87 -4.74
N ARG A 104 -4.98 -0.87 -5.13
CA ARG A 104 -6.43 -0.82 -4.93
C ARG A 104 -7.11 -0.14 -6.11
N ASP A 105 -8.16 -0.74 -6.65
CA ASP A 105 -8.99 -0.12 -7.69
C ASP A 105 -9.96 0.85 -7.01
N PHE A 106 -9.55 2.12 -6.86
CA PHE A 106 -10.41 3.08 -6.18
C PHE A 106 -11.52 3.58 -7.09
N ASN A 107 -11.30 3.58 -8.41
CA ASN A 107 -12.19 4.21 -9.38
C ASN A 107 -13.13 3.23 -10.10
N CYS A 108 -13.11 1.96 -9.69
CA CYS A 108 -13.92 0.85 -10.19
C CYS A 108 -13.80 0.62 -11.70
N ASP A 109 -12.64 0.89 -12.30
CA ASP A 109 -12.38 0.60 -13.72
C ASP A 109 -11.83 -0.82 -13.96
N GLY A 110 -11.67 -1.60 -12.89
CA GLY A 110 -11.12 -2.94 -12.90
C GLY A 110 -9.59 -2.99 -12.85
N LYS A 111 -8.90 -1.86 -12.72
CA LYS A 111 -7.43 -1.77 -12.70
C LYS A 111 -6.95 -1.20 -11.36
N PRO A 112 -6.27 -2.01 -10.53
CA PRO A 112 -5.71 -1.52 -9.29
C PRO A 112 -4.76 -0.33 -9.49
N ASP A 113 -5.01 0.73 -8.73
CA ASP A 113 -4.22 1.95 -8.63
C ASP A 113 -3.17 1.85 -7.51
N VAL A 114 -2.09 2.64 -7.60
CA VAL A 114 -1.02 2.66 -6.59
C VAL A 114 -1.35 3.67 -5.50
N PHE A 115 -1.35 3.22 -4.25
CA PHE A 115 -1.26 4.04 -3.05
C PHE A 115 0.11 3.83 -2.42
N THR A 116 0.78 4.92 -2.05
CA THR A 116 2.10 4.86 -1.38
C THR A 116 2.30 6.03 -0.43
N GLY A 117 3.17 5.87 0.57
CA GLY A 117 3.49 6.92 1.51
C GLY A 117 4.31 8.07 0.90
N ASP A 118 4.22 9.24 1.52
CA ASP A 118 5.04 10.42 1.28
C ASP A 118 5.26 11.14 2.62
N VAL A 119 6.30 11.96 2.71
CA VAL A 119 6.58 12.75 3.93
C VAL A 119 5.41 13.66 4.33
N LEU A 120 4.56 14.05 3.37
CA LEU A 120 3.39 14.89 3.58
C LEU A 120 2.07 14.11 3.66
N GLY A 121 2.03 12.80 3.45
CA GLY A 121 0.80 12.00 3.48
C GLY A 121 0.81 10.80 2.54
N ILE A 122 -0.24 10.65 1.73
CA ILE A 122 -0.39 9.53 0.78
C ILE A 122 -0.32 10.06 -0.66
N ARG A 123 0.49 9.46 -1.52
CA ARG A 123 0.42 9.65 -2.98
C ARG A 123 -0.43 8.58 -3.61
N VAL A 124 -1.15 8.96 -4.66
CA VAL A 124 -1.96 8.04 -5.47
C VAL A 124 -1.55 8.15 -6.93
N TYR A 125 -1.37 7.02 -7.60
CA TYR A 125 -1.13 6.98 -9.03
C TYR A 125 -2.18 6.09 -9.70
N VAL A 126 -2.91 6.66 -10.65
CA VAL A 126 -3.96 5.97 -11.39
C VAL A 126 -3.35 5.05 -12.43
N ASN A 127 -3.83 3.83 -12.52
CA ASN A 127 -3.46 2.88 -13.55
C ASN A 127 -4.06 3.31 -14.90
N ARG A 128 -3.22 3.76 -15.82
CA ARG A 128 -3.61 4.17 -17.18
C ARG A 128 -3.15 3.20 -18.24
N THR A 129 -2.74 1.99 -17.85
CA THR A 129 -2.25 0.95 -18.75
C THR A 129 -3.26 0.69 -19.87
N PRO A 130 -2.91 0.95 -21.14
CA PRO A 130 -3.79 0.64 -22.26
C PRO A 130 -3.85 -0.88 -22.49
N PRO A 131 -4.98 -1.42 -23.00
CA PRO A 131 -5.08 -2.85 -23.32
C PRO A 131 -3.95 -3.32 -24.24
N GLY A 132 -3.24 -4.37 -23.84
CA GLY A 132 -2.06 -4.93 -24.53
C GLY A 132 -0.85 -4.00 -24.66
N GLY A 133 -0.84 -2.86 -23.96
CA GLY A 133 0.27 -1.91 -23.96
C GLY A 133 1.13 -1.97 -22.70
N PRO A 134 2.20 -1.15 -22.62
CA PRO A 134 3.05 -1.11 -21.44
C PRO A 134 2.30 -0.53 -20.25
N MET A 135 2.70 -0.95 -19.05
CA MET A 135 2.16 -0.40 -17.81
C MET A 135 2.44 1.10 -17.71
N GLU A 136 1.39 1.87 -17.43
CA GLU A 136 1.42 3.34 -17.34
C GLU A 136 0.69 3.83 -16.09
N TRP A 137 1.30 4.79 -15.39
CA TRP A 137 0.76 5.38 -14.15
C TRP A 137 0.66 6.90 -14.28
N GLU A 138 -0.47 7.45 -13.85
CA GLU A 138 -0.71 8.90 -13.80
C GLU A 138 -0.76 9.37 -12.34
N HIS A 139 0.09 10.31 -11.94
CA HIS A 139 0.01 10.88 -10.59
C HIS A 139 -1.30 11.64 -10.38
N PHE A 140 -2.14 11.14 -9.48
CA PHE A 140 -3.42 11.75 -9.13
C PHE A 140 -3.17 12.94 -8.20
N ARG A 141 -3.60 14.13 -8.64
CA ARG A 141 -3.44 15.37 -7.88
C ARG A 141 -4.79 15.88 -7.37
N PHE A 142 -4.83 16.22 -6.08
CA PHE A 142 -6.05 16.48 -5.33
C PHE A 142 -6.45 17.95 -5.37
N PHE A 143 -7.74 18.21 -5.51
CA PHE A 143 -8.26 19.58 -5.47
C PHE A 143 -8.15 20.15 -4.06
N ALA A 144 -7.42 21.26 -3.92
CA ALA A 144 -7.18 21.91 -2.63
C ALA A 144 -8.01 23.19 -2.43
N GLY A 145 -8.92 23.51 -3.38
CA GLY A 145 -9.73 24.73 -3.38
C GLY A 145 -9.53 25.58 -4.64
N GLU A 146 -10.46 26.50 -4.87
CA GLU A 146 -10.41 27.41 -6.02
C GLU A 146 -9.20 28.36 -5.92
N GLY A 147 -8.42 28.48 -7.00
CA GLY A 147 -7.22 29.30 -7.04
C GLY A 147 -6.03 28.73 -6.24
N ILE A 148 -6.16 27.54 -5.66
CA ILE A 148 -5.09 26.85 -4.93
C ILE A 148 -4.51 25.75 -5.84
N PRO A 149 -3.17 25.66 -5.99
CA PRO A 149 -2.57 24.55 -6.71
C PRO A 149 -3.03 23.20 -6.16
N LYS A 150 -3.22 22.23 -7.06
CA LYS A 150 -3.58 20.87 -6.63
C LYS A 150 -2.49 20.30 -5.71
N SER A 151 -2.91 19.55 -4.69
CA SER A 151 -2.00 18.84 -3.80
C SER A 151 -1.45 17.58 -4.47
N ASP A 152 -0.19 17.27 -4.19
CA ASP A 152 0.47 16.04 -4.62
C ASP A 152 0.14 14.84 -3.72
N VAL A 153 -0.43 15.09 -2.54
CA VAL A 153 -0.84 14.08 -1.56
C VAL A 153 -2.33 14.18 -1.24
N LEU A 154 -2.90 13.05 -0.84
CA LEU A 154 -4.29 12.87 -0.47
C LEU A 154 -4.70 13.85 0.63
N LEU A 155 -5.88 14.43 0.46
CA LEU A 155 -6.46 15.37 1.40
C LEU A 155 -7.69 14.77 2.07
N THR A 156 -7.95 15.21 3.29
CA THR A 156 -9.16 14.87 4.04
C THR A 156 -9.66 16.11 4.76
N ARG A 157 -10.99 16.29 4.85
CA ARG A 157 -11.57 17.31 5.72
C ARG A 157 -11.47 16.83 7.17
N GLY A 158 -10.58 17.47 7.93
CA GLY A 158 -10.52 17.33 9.38
C GLY A 158 -11.44 18.32 10.10
N PHE A 159 -11.37 18.34 11.43
CA PHE A 159 -12.19 19.22 12.27
C PHE A 159 -11.90 20.72 12.12
N SER A 160 -10.73 21.07 11.59
CA SER A 160 -10.28 22.45 11.38
C SER A 160 -10.19 22.86 9.91
N GLY A 161 -10.68 22.01 8.99
CA GLY A 161 -10.66 22.26 7.54
C GLY A 161 -9.95 21.16 6.76
N LEU A 162 -9.64 21.47 5.50
CA LEU A 162 -8.95 20.55 4.59
C LEU A 162 -7.47 20.44 4.98
N ILE A 163 -7.01 19.22 5.23
CA ILE A 163 -5.64 18.89 5.64
C ILE A 163 -5.13 17.72 4.81
N ASN A 164 -3.83 17.48 4.83
CA ASN A 164 -3.28 16.24 4.30
C ASN A 164 -3.75 15.06 5.16
N LEU A 165 -4.13 13.96 4.54
CA LEU A 165 -4.31 12.70 5.25
C LEU A 165 -2.91 12.15 5.55
N GLN A 166 -2.40 12.48 6.74
CA GLN A 166 -1.04 12.20 7.16
C GLN A 166 -0.99 10.99 8.10
N LEU A 167 -0.01 10.13 7.86
CA LEU A 167 0.32 8.95 8.63
C LEU A 167 1.73 9.08 9.22
N GLN A 168 2.04 8.27 10.23
CA GLN A 168 3.44 8.06 10.58
C GLN A 168 4.14 7.27 9.45
N PHE A 169 5.44 7.52 9.26
CA PHE A 169 6.21 6.94 8.16
C PHE A 169 6.38 5.40 8.23
N ASP A 170 6.06 4.78 9.37
CA ASP A 170 6.08 3.35 9.62
C ASP A 170 4.69 2.74 9.85
N ASP A 171 3.62 3.53 9.70
CA ASP A 171 2.25 3.01 9.70
C ASP A 171 1.85 2.49 8.30
N LEU A 172 1.13 1.37 8.28
CA LEU A 172 0.45 0.85 7.10
C LEU A 172 -1.06 1.06 7.28
N PRO A 173 -1.72 1.93 6.47
CA PRO A 173 -3.16 2.14 6.56
C PRO A 173 -3.94 0.96 5.98
N ALA A 174 -5.21 0.84 6.37
CA ALA A 174 -6.16 0.02 5.62
C ALA A 174 -6.93 0.89 4.63
N ILE A 175 -7.03 0.39 3.39
CA ILE A 175 -7.81 0.99 2.30
C ILE A 175 -8.80 -0.07 1.84
N TYR A 176 -10.07 0.13 2.16
CA TYR A 176 -11.14 -0.85 2.04
C TYR A 176 -12.50 -0.14 2.03
N ASP A 177 -13.54 -0.72 1.43
CA ASP A 177 -14.92 -0.24 1.52
C ASP A 177 -15.49 -0.62 2.89
N VAL A 178 -15.47 0.30 3.84
CA VAL A 178 -15.72 0.00 5.26
C VAL A 178 -17.20 0.09 5.61
N ASP A 179 -17.93 0.99 4.97
CA ASP A 179 -19.36 1.15 5.19
C ASP A 179 -20.26 0.51 4.11
N GLY A 180 -19.65 -0.16 3.13
CA GLY A 180 -20.33 -1.02 2.16
C GLY A 180 -21.05 -0.25 1.06
N ASP A 181 -20.64 0.98 0.77
CA ASP A 181 -21.27 1.83 -0.24
C ASP A 181 -20.65 1.69 -1.64
N GLY A 182 -19.52 0.99 -1.75
CA GLY A 182 -18.82 0.69 -2.98
C GLY A 182 -17.74 1.69 -3.39
N ASP A 183 -17.40 2.68 -2.57
CA ASP A 183 -16.12 3.39 -2.68
C ASP A 183 -15.12 2.97 -1.58
N LEU A 184 -13.84 3.28 -1.79
CA LEU A 184 -12.80 2.88 -0.83
C LEU A 184 -12.60 3.94 0.24
N ASP A 185 -12.77 3.53 1.49
CA ASP A 185 -12.44 4.30 2.67
C ASP A 185 -11.00 4.12 3.13
N ILE A 186 -10.59 4.92 4.12
CA ILE A 186 -9.28 4.80 4.76
C ILE A 186 -9.43 4.75 6.27
N LEU A 187 -8.90 3.68 6.86
CA LEU A 187 -8.65 3.57 8.28
C LEU A 187 -7.16 3.78 8.56
N THR A 188 -6.86 4.63 9.53
CA THR A 188 -5.50 4.87 10.01
C THR A 188 -5.46 4.75 11.52
N VAL A 189 -4.28 4.51 12.09
CA VAL A 189 -4.14 4.58 13.55
C VAL A 189 -3.50 5.91 13.91
N ASN A 190 -4.11 6.63 14.86
CA ASN A 190 -3.55 7.89 15.32
C ASN A 190 -2.17 7.65 15.95
N TYR A 191 -1.16 8.35 15.44
CA TYR A 191 0.24 8.21 15.85
C TYR A 191 0.62 9.02 17.10
N ASN A 192 -0.29 9.82 17.66
CA ASN A 192 -0.03 10.62 18.85
C ASN A 192 -0.52 9.91 20.12
N GLY A 193 0.36 9.14 20.76
CA GLY A 193 0.09 8.52 22.07
C GLY A 193 -0.76 7.24 21.96
N GLU A 194 -1.80 7.14 22.79
CA GLU A 194 -2.81 6.08 22.74
C GLU A 194 -3.62 6.21 21.45
N GLY A 195 -3.37 5.33 20.48
CA GLY A 195 -3.81 5.52 19.10
C GLY A 195 -5.22 4.98 18.88
N GLY A 196 -6.22 5.84 18.80
CA GLY A 196 -7.52 5.45 18.26
C GLY A 196 -7.46 5.25 16.74
N ILE A 197 -8.36 4.44 16.21
CA ILE A 197 -8.48 4.24 14.77
C ILE A 197 -9.26 5.41 14.19
N GLU A 198 -8.62 6.19 13.31
CA GLU A 198 -9.28 7.25 12.56
C GLU A 198 -9.97 6.67 11.33
N PHE A 199 -11.25 6.99 11.17
CA PHE A 199 -12.03 6.65 9.99
C PHE A 199 -12.19 7.86 9.11
N HIS A 200 -11.60 7.78 7.92
CA HIS A 200 -11.77 8.73 6.84
C HIS A 200 -12.72 8.10 5.83
N LYS A 201 -13.99 8.51 5.89
CA LYS A 201 -15.00 8.08 4.92
C LYS A 201 -14.75 8.80 3.60
N ASN A 202 -14.74 8.05 2.50
CA ASN A 202 -14.81 8.63 1.17
C ASN A 202 -16.27 8.96 0.86
N PHE A 203 -16.54 10.19 0.42
CA PHE A 203 -17.90 10.62 0.10
C PHE A 203 -18.16 10.60 -1.41
N SER A 204 -17.42 9.78 -2.15
CA SER A 204 -17.54 9.77 -3.60
C SER A 204 -18.93 9.27 -3.99
N GLN A 205 -19.41 8.21 -3.33
CA GLN A 205 -20.76 7.70 -3.53
C GLN A 205 -21.83 8.71 -3.13
N GLU A 206 -21.75 9.32 -1.95
CA GLU A 206 -22.78 10.26 -1.50
C GLU A 206 -22.85 11.54 -2.32
N ARG A 207 -21.71 12.05 -2.80
CA ARG A 207 -21.64 13.35 -3.48
C ARG A 207 -21.78 13.25 -4.98
N TYR A 208 -21.27 12.16 -5.56
CA TYR A 208 -21.14 12.03 -7.01
C TYR A 208 -21.82 10.77 -7.56
N ASN A 209 -22.30 9.86 -6.70
CA ASN A 209 -22.90 8.58 -7.11
C ASN A 209 -21.96 7.79 -8.02
N SER A 210 -20.70 7.70 -7.59
CA SER A 210 -19.55 7.11 -8.29
C SER A 210 -18.46 6.80 -7.27
N CYS A 211 -17.58 5.84 -7.54
CA CYS A 211 -16.37 5.58 -6.75
C CYS A 211 -15.12 6.29 -7.32
N ASP A 212 -15.22 6.96 -8.46
CA ASP A 212 -14.07 7.53 -9.20
C ASP A 212 -13.35 8.72 -8.54
N SER A 213 -13.73 9.09 -7.31
CA SER A 213 -13.17 10.21 -6.58
C SER A 213 -12.68 9.80 -5.20
N LEU A 214 -11.72 10.58 -4.70
CA LEU A 214 -11.13 10.42 -3.36
C LEU A 214 -11.45 11.69 -2.57
N ASP A 215 -12.68 11.80 -2.08
CA ASP A 215 -13.22 12.98 -1.40
C ASP A 215 -13.53 12.67 0.07
N PHE A 216 -12.48 12.71 0.88
CA PHE A 216 -12.51 12.20 2.25
C PHE A 216 -12.93 13.23 3.29
N GLU A 217 -13.66 12.76 4.31
CA GLU A 217 -13.80 13.45 5.60
C GLU A 217 -13.49 12.51 6.76
N ARG A 218 -12.81 13.03 7.79
CA ARG A 218 -12.61 12.25 9.01
C ARG A 218 -13.86 12.25 9.86
N ILE A 219 -14.52 11.10 9.95
CA ILE A 219 -15.78 10.91 10.68
C ILE A 219 -15.53 10.74 12.18
N THR A 220 -14.50 9.97 12.55
CA THR A 220 -14.15 9.70 13.94
C THR A 220 -12.65 9.47 14.09
N GLN A 221 -12.14 9.61 15.31
CA GLN A 221 -10.78 9.23 15.71
C GLN A 221 -10.75 7.96 16.57
N ARG A 222 -11.93 7.34 16.78
CA ARG A 222 -12.13 6.13 17.58
C ARG A 222 -13.18 5.25 16.89
N TRP A 223 -12.87 4.82 15.67
CA TRP A 223 -13.73 3.89 14.93
C TRP A 223 -13.91 2.60 15.74
N GLY A 224 -15.16 2.17 15.89
CA GLY A 224 -15.55 1.04 16.75
C GLY A 224 -15.14 1.14 18.23
N ASN A 225 -14.90 2.36 18.74
CA ASN A 225 -14.53 2.64 20.13
C ASN A 225 -13.29 1.89 20.66
N VAL A 226 -12.36 1.53 19.77
CA VAL A 226 -11.10 0.89 20.14
C VAL A 226 -9.94 1.88 20.26
N LEU A 227 -9.09 1.66 21.25
CA LEU A 227 -7.78 2.28 21.39
C LEU A 227 -6.68 1.24 21.35
N THR A 228 -5.64 1.56 20.59
CA THR A 228 -4.39 0.81 20.52
C THR A 228 -3.45 1.38 21.61
N CYS A 229 -3.25 0.64 22.71
CA CYS A 229 -2.54 1.15 23.90
C CYS A 229 -1.06 0.82 23.89
N SER A 230 -0.75 -0.47 23.73
CA SER A 230 0.61 -0.99 23.65
C SER A 230 0.57 -2.36 22.98
N CYS A 231 1.72 -3.00 22.79
CA CYS A 231 1.73 -4.33 22.18
C CYS A 231 0.85 -5.32 22.96
N GLY A 232 -0.21 -5.82 22.32
CA GLY A 232 -1.19 -6.74 22.92
C GLY A 232 -2.12 -6.12 23.95
N GLU A 233 -2.12 -4.80 24.10
CA GLU A 233 -3.01 -4.07 25.02
C GLU A 233 -3.92 -3.13 24.25
N PHE A 234 -5.23 -3.32 24.44
CA PHE A 234 -6.29 -2.55 23.81
C PHE A 234 -7.28 -2.06 24.88
N ALA A 235 -7.97 -0.96 24.59
CA ALA A 235 -9.14 -0.51 25.35
C ALA A 235 -10.36 -0.41 24.43
N PHE A 236 -11.53 -0.74 24.96
CA PHE A 236 -12.79 -0.86 24.22
C PHE A 236 -13.90 -0.05 24.89
N GLY A 237 -15.06 0.09 24.22
CA GLY A 237 -16.26 0.66 24.83
C GLY A 237 -16.13 2.13 25.29
N GLY A 238 -15.13 2.85 24.76
CA GLY A 238 -14.84 4.24 25.13
C GLY A 238 -13.93 4.38 26.35
N ASP A 239 -13.47 3.28 26.94
CA ASP A 239 -12.49 3.31 28.02
C ASP A 239 -11.15 3.91 27.55
N GLY A 240 -10.38 4.44 28.52
CA GLY A 240 -9.00 4.86 28.28
C GLY A 240 -8.05 3.69 28.41
N CYS A 241 -6.84 3.82 27.86
CA CYS A 241 -5.83 2.80 28.08
C CYS A 241 -5.47 2.67 29.56
N PRO A 242 -5.06 1.46 30.00
CA PRO A 242 -4.60 1.25 31.36
C PRO A 242 -3.50 2.27 31.73
N PRO A 243 -3.56 2.90 32.92
CA PRO A 243 -2.59 3.91 33.29
C PRO A 243 -1.18 3.31 33.29
N HIS A 244 -0.30 3.82 32.42
CA HIS A 244 1.11 3.49 32.47
C HIS A 244 1.68 3.97 33.81
N GLY A 245 2.22 3.06 34.63
CA GLY A 245 2.60 3.29 36.04
C GLY A 245 3.66 4.39 36.30
N GLY A 246 3.32 5.66 36.04
CA GLY A 246 4.15 6.84 36.29
C GLY A 246 5.31 7.07 35.32
N GLY A 247 5.34 6.36 34.18
CA GLY A 247 6.40 6.46 33.18
C GLY A 247 6.21 7.62 32.20
N ARG A 248 7.26 7.94 31.43
CA ARG A 248 7.13 8.79 30.25
C ARG A 248 6.40 8.02 29.15
N VAL A 249 5.54 8.70 28.41
CA VAL A 249 4.91 8.18 27.18
C VAL A 249 6.02 7.70 26.25
N LYS A 250 5.97 6.43 25.82
CA LYS A 250 6.91 5.88 24.85
C LYS A 250 6.67 6.54 23.48
N HIS A 251 7.66 6.48 22.59
CA HIS A 251 7.42 6.86 21.20
C HIS A 251 6.30 5.98 20.63
N SER A 252 5.44 6.56 19.78
CA SER A 252 4.53 5.76 18.99
C SER A 252 5.36 4.90 18.04
N GLU A 253 5.25 3.60 18.19
CA GLU A 253 5.77 2.63 17.22
C GLU A 253 4.81 2.58 16.02
N GLY A 254 5.34 2.22 14.85
CA GLY A 254 4.54 1.96 13.65
C GLY A 254 3.52 0.88 13.85
N LYS A 255 2.36 1.03 13.21
CA LYS A 255 1.23 0.11 13.31
C LYS A 255 0.81 -0.37 11.94
N GLY A 256 0.56 -1.66 11.82
CA GLY A 256 -0.05 -2.26 10.65
C GLY A 256 -1.54 -2.45 10.88
N LEU A 257 -2.36 -1.96 9.96
CA LEU A 257 -3.80 -2.18 9.96
C LEU A 257 -4.21 -2.90 8.67
N LEU A 258 -4.91 -4.01 8.83
CA LEU A 258 -5.63 -4.69 7.77
C LEU A 258 -7.11 -4.69 8.14
N ALA A 259 -7.95 -4.26 7.20
CA ALA A 259 -9.40 -4.31 7.29
C ALA A 259 -9.91 -5.31 6.26
N TYR A 260 -10.76 -6.24 6.69
CA TYR A 260 -11.33 -7.29 5.85
C TYR A 260 -12.49 -7.95 6.59
N ASP A 261 -13.48 -8.45 5.86
CA ASP A 261 -14.53 -9.32 6.42
C ASP A 261 -13.96 -10.74 6.63
N PHE A 262 -13.42 -11.04 7.83
CA PHE A 262 -12.71 -12.29 8.08
C PHE A 262 -13.67 -13.47 8.33
N ASP A 263 -14.87 -13.23 8.84
CA ASP A 263 -15.86 -14.26 9.17
C ASP A 263 -16.99 -14.39 8.12
N ASN A 264 -17.03 -13.49 7.13
CA ASN A 264 -17.99 -13.41 6.01
C ASN A 264 -19.40 -13.04 6.45
N ASP A 265 -19.56 -12.18 7.45
CA ASP A 265 -20.86 -11.71 7.92
C ASP A 265 -21.33 -10.41 7.25
N GLY A 266 -20.46 -9.78 6.47
CA GLY A 266 -20.74 -8.59 5.68
C GLY A 266 -20.38 -7.27 6.36
N ASP A 267 -19.78 -7.31 7.55
CA ASP A 267 -19.13 -6.15 8.16
C ASP A 267 -17.60 -6.29 8.21
N ILE A 268 -16.91 -5.20 8.56
CA ILE A 268 -15.45 -5.13 8.44
C ILE A 268 -14.77 -5.31 9.80
N ASP A 269 -14.07 -6.44 9.90
CA ASP A 269 -13.16 -6.75 10.99
C ASP A 269 -11.77 -6.13 10.80
N LEU A 270 -10.94 -6.24 11.84
CA LEU A 270 -9.56 -5.75 11.82
C LEU A 270 -8.54 -6.82 12.19
N ALA A 271 -7.39 -6.76 11.51
CA ALA A 271 -6.14 -7.36 11.99
C ALA A 271 -5.11 -6.24 12.21
N LEU A 272 -4.61 -6.14 13.44
CA LEU A 272 -3.75 -5.06 13.91
C LEU A 272 -2.40 -5.59 14.39
N SER A 273 -1.33 -4.89 14.06
CA SER A 273 0.01 -5.18 14.57
C SER A 273 0.75 -3.91 14.98
N TYR A 274 1.79 -4.09 15.80
CA TYR A 274 2.73 -3.02 16.16
C TYR A 274 4.13 -3.42 15.72
N GLY A 275 4.96 -2.44 15.38
CA GLY A 275 6.35 -2.67 14.95
C GLY A 275 7.24 -3.36 16.00
N ASN A 276 6.79 -3.40 17.27
CA ASN A 276 7.45 -4.11 18.36
C ASN A 276 6.68 -5.33 18.87
N CYS A 277 5.60 -5.74 18.21
CA CYS A 277 4.90 -6.99 18.49
C CYS A 277 5.41 -8.12 17.61
N GLU A 278 5.45 -9.33 18.18
CA GLU A 278 5.64 -10.56 17.41
C GLU A 278 4.30 -11.09 16.88
N GLU A 279 3.19 -10.69 17.50
CA GLU A 279 1.83 -11.11 17.17
C GLU A 279 1.05 -10.05 16.37
N VAL A 280 0.15 -10.55 15.52
CA VAL A 280 -0.98 -9.79 14.97
C VAL A 280 -2.19 -10.06 15.86
N TYR A 281 -3.09 -9.09 16.01
CA TYR A 281 -4.31 -9.22 16.80
C TYR A 281 -5.53 -9.07 15.89
N TYR A 282 -6.41 -10.08 15.89
CA TYR A 282 -7.72 -10.04 15.26
C TYR A 282 -8.74 -9.41 16.20
N LEU A 283 -9.51 -8.46 15.67
CA LEU A 283 -10.62 -7.82 16.34
C LEU A 283 -11.86 -8.03 15.47
N GLU A 284 -12.77 -8.86 15.96
CA GLU A 284 -14.09 -9.08 15.38
C GLU A 284 -14.96 -7.86 15.62
N ASN A 285 -15.56 -7.33 14.55
CA ASN A 285 -16.60 -6.35 14.64
C ASN A 285 -17.92 -7.07 14.96
N THR A 286 -18.42 -6.86 16.17
CA THR A 286 -19.66 -7.49 16.65
C THR A 286 -20.92 -6.63 16.40
N GLY A 287 -20.74 -5.52 15.68
CA GLY A 287 -21.73 -4.50 15.40
C GLY A 287 -22.38 -4.66 14.02
N ASP A 288 -22.34 -3.57 13.25
CA ASP A 288 -22.63 -3.58 11.81
C ASP A 288 -21.72 -2.57 11.09
N ALA A 289 -21.73 -2.55 9.75
CA ALA A 289 -20.89 -1.66 8.95
C ALA A 289 -21.07 -0.16 9.29
N ALA A 290 -22.27 0.26 9.71
CA ALA A 290 -22.54 1.66 10.08
C ALA A 290 -22.19 1.97 11.54
N ASN A 291 -22.23 0.96 12.41
CA ASN A 291 -22.03 1.06 13.85
C ASN A 291 -21.07 -0.07 14.31
N PRO A 292 -19.78 0.02 13.97
CA PRO A 292 -18.82 -0.99 14.36
C PRO A 292 -18.70 -1.06 15.88
N ASP A 293 -18.54 -2.27 16.42
CA ASP A 293 -18.35 -2.50 17.86
C ASP A 293 -17.31 -3.60 18.11
N PHE A 294 -16.11 -3.19 18.52
CA PHE A 294 -15.04 -4.10 18.92
C PHE A 294 -15.02 -4.25 20.43
N THR A 295 -15.10 -5.49 20.92
CA THR A 295 -15.12 -5.78 22.36
C THR A 295 -13.96 -6.63 22.84
N SER A 296 -13.16 -7.17 21.92
CA SER A 296 -12.00 -8.00 22.23
C SER A 296 -10.94 -7.93 21.14
N ALA A 297 -9.72 -8.36 21.49
CA ALA A 297 -8.62 -8.58 20.56
C ALA A 297 -8.00 -9.94 20.88
N THR A 298 -7.77 -10.76 19.87
CA THR A 298 -7.20 -12.11 20.03
C THR A 298 -5.95 -12.27 19.17
N PRO A 299 -4.89 -12.94 19.66
CA PRO A 299 -3.72 -13.22 18.82
C PRO A 299 -4.10 -14.00 17.56
N PHE A 300 -3.52 -13.61 16.43
CA PHE A 300 -3.78 -14.14 15.10
C PHE A 300 -2.47 -14.49 14.37
N PRO A 301 -2.40 -15.64 13.67
CA PRO A 301 -3.40 -16.71 13.68
C PRO A 301 -3.43 -17.43 15.04
N GLN A 302 -4.59 -17.98 15.42
CA GLN A 302 -4.66 -18.80 16.63
C GLN A 302 -3.74 -20.03 16.49
N PRO A 303 -3.02 -20.44 17.55
CA PRO A 303 -2.25 -21.67 17.51
C PRO A 303 -3.18 -22.87 17.27
N ASP A 304 -3.01 -23.55 16.13
CA ASP A 304 -3.82 -24.71 15.67
C ASP A 304 -5.23 -24.30 15.14
N PRO A 305 -5.33 -23.81 13.89
CA PRO A 305 -6.59 -23.32 13.29
C PRO A 305 -7.61 -24.42 12.97
#